data_AF-A0A7Y3P8A0-F1
#
_entry.id   AF-A0A7Y3P8A0-F1
#
_cell.length_a   1.000
_cell.length_b   1.000
_cell.length_c   1.000
_cell.angle_alpha   90.00
_cell.angle_beta   90.00
_cell.angle_gamma   90.00
#
_symmetry.space_group_name_H-M   'P 1'
#
loop_
_entity.id
_entity.type
_entity.pdbx_description
1 polymer ?
#
loop_
_entity_poly.entity_id
_entity_poly.type
_entity_poly.pdbx_seq_one_letter_code
_entity_poly.pdbx_strand_id
1 'polypeptide(L)'
;MASRRITTQQGHLVRSTRWAGLSTGDAVAVDADRGRRRAWVFVAHVVNSRTGEEWVEVRGGRPGEAKGRAFRPEQIFPVSAQRGGHLEGLSLAEAPQLPF
;
A
#
# COMPACT_ATOMS: atom_id res chain seq x y z
N MET A 1 25.09 -6.13 -1.83
CA MET A 1 23.67 -5.72 -1.73
C MET A 1 23.37 -5.43 -0.27
N ALA A 2 22.90 -4.22 0.06
CA ALA A 2 22.56 -3.88 1.45
C ALA A 2 21.23 -4.56 1.82
N SER A 3 21.20 -5.31 2.93
CA SER A 3 19.96 -5.86 3.48
C SER A 3 19.05 -4.72 3.91
N ARG A 4 17.97 -4.47 3.16
CA ARG A 4 17.01 -3.42 3.48
C ARG A 4 16.24 -3.87 4.72
N ARG A 5 16.34 -3.11 5.81
CA ARG A 5 15.58 -3.39 7.03
C ARG A 5 14.09 -3.45 6.70
N ILE A 6 13.47 -4.56 7.09
CA ILE A 6 12.03 -4.81 6.86
C ILE A 6 11.19 -3.84 7.68
N THR A 7 11.65 -3.47 8.88
CA THR A 7 10.93 -2.57 9.78
C THR A 7 11.87 -1.50 10.33
N THR A 8 11.39 -0.27 10.39
CA THR A 8 12.06 0.87 11.04
C THR A 8 11.11 1.46 12.06
N GLN A 9 11.60 1.77 13.25
CA GLN A 9 10.84 2.43 14.30
C GLN A 9 11.36 3.86 14.50
N GLN A 10 10.44 4.83 14.56
CA GLN A 10 10.73 6.22 14.89
C GLN A 10 9.70 6.73 15.90
N GLY A 11 10.12 6.82 17.16
CA GLY A 11 9.20 7.07 18.28
C GLY A 11 8.13 5.97 18.36
N HIS A 12 6.86 6.37 18.28
CA HIS A 12 5.71 5.46 18.26
C HIS A 12 5.34 4.96 16.85
N LEU A 13 6.03 5.39 15.80
CA LEU A 13 5.75 4.94 14.44
C LEU A 13 6.58 3.71 14.11
N VAL A 14 5.90 2.63 13.75
CA VAL A 14 6.50 1.39 13.23
C VAL A 14 6.20 1.32 11.75
N ARG A 15 7.24 1.45 10.92
CA ARG A 15 7.14 1.44 9.46
C ARG A 15 7.71 0.15 8.89
N SER A 16 6.89 -0.64 8.21
CA SER A 16 7.25 -1.91 7.60
C SER A 16 7.25 -1.83 6.07
N THR A 17 8.31 -2.32 5.42
CA THR A 17 8.39 -2.47 3.96
C THR A 17 7.75 -3.77 3.46
N ARG A 18 7.05 -4.50 4.35
CA ARG A 18 6.24 -5.68 4.04
C ARG A 18 4.89 -5.62 4.74
N TRP A 19 3.83 -5.97 4.04
CA TRP A 19 2.47 -5.98 4.59
C TRP A 19 1.51 -6.75 3.67
N ALA A 20 0.66 -7.61 4.23
CA ALA A 20 -0.40 -8.32 3.50
C ALA A 20 0.05 -9.08 2.22
N GLY A 21 1.25 -9.67 2.26
CA GLY A 21 1.86 -10.36 1.11
C GLY A 21 2.69 -9.44 0.19
N LEU A 22 2.60 -8.12 0.37
CA LEU A 22 3.33 -7.13 -0.42
C LEU A 22 4.75 -6.88 0.13
N SER A 23 5.63 -6.51 -0.79
CA SER A 23 6.93 -5.89 -0.59
C SER A 23 7.02 -4.53 -1.30
N THR A 24 7.88 -3.64 -0.82
CA THR A 24 8.09 -2.33 -1.46
C THR A 24 8.33 -2.47 -2.97
N GLY A 25 7.51 -1.80 -3.78
CA GLY A 25 7.55 -1.83 -5.24
C GLY A 25 6.39 -2.58 -5.88
N ASP A 26 5.69 -3.43 -5.12
CA ASP A 26 4.56 -4.21 -5.65
C ASP A 26 3.40 -3.31 -6.06
N ALA A 27 2.77 -3.64 -7.19
CA ALA A 27 1.64 -2.89 -7.71
C ALA A 27 0.38 -3.10 -6.85
N VAL A 28 -0.32 -2.01 -6.56
CA VAL A 28 -1.57 -2.02 -5.79
C VAL A 28 -2.62 -1.15 -6.47
N ALA A 29 -3.88 -1.44 -6.20
CA ALA A 29 -4.99 -0.57 -6.56
C ALA A 29 -5.51 0.16 -5.31
N VAL A 30 -6.08 1.36 -5.50
CA VAL A 30 -6.51 2.23 -4.40
C VAL A 30 -7.94 2.75 -4.66
N ASP A 31 -8.84 2.55 -3.70
CA ASP A 31 -10.29 2.88 -3.81
C ASP A 31 -10.60 4.39 -3.80
N ALA A 32 -9.66 5.22 -3.37
CA ALA A 32 -9.80 6.67 -3.47
C ALA A 32 -9.63 7.22 -4.89
N ASP A 33 -9.23 6.39 -5.86
CA ASP A 33 -8.80 6.84 -7.19
C ASP A 33 -9.77 6.38 -8.29
N ARG A 34 -10.85 7.14 -8.48
CA ARG A 34 -11.85 6.93 -9.56
C ARG A 34 -11.29 7.19 -10.98
N GLY A 35 -9.97 7.19 -11.18
CA GLY A 35 -9.29 7.48 -12.44
C GLY A 35 -8.59 6.26 -13.03
N ARG A 36 -9.01 5.80 -14.22
CA ARG A 36 -8.47 4.65 -14.97
C ARG A 36 -6.97 4.66 -15.32
N ARG A 37 -6.21 5.72 -14.98
CA ARG A 37 -4.83 5.94 -15.47
C ARG A 37 -3.80 6.16 -14.37
N ARG A 38 -4.11 5.84 -13.12
CA ARG A 38 -3.13 5.96 -12.04
C ARG A 38 -2.60 4.59 -11.68
N ALA A 39 -1.28 4.49 -11.66
CA ALA A 39 -0.57 3.32 -11.17
C ALA A 39 0.01 3.67 -9.80
N TRP A 40 -0.20 2.78 -8.83
CA TRP A 40 0.34 2.91 -7.49
C TRP A 40 1.22 1.70 -7.19
N VAL A 41 2.34 1.95 -6.52
CA VAL A 41 3.19 0.90 -5.95
C VAL A 41 3.23 1.06 -4.44
N PHE A 42 3.18 -0.08 -3.75
CA PHE A 42 3.33 -0.14 -2.31
C PHE A 42 4.72 0.33 -1.89
N VAL A 43 4.76 1.16 -0.85
CA VAL A 43 6.01 1.65 -0.27
C VAL A 43 6.22 1.08 1.12
N ALA A 44 5.25 1.25 2.01
CA ALA A 44 5.30 0.73 3.37
C ALA A 44 3.92 0.70 4.03
N HIS A 45 3.77 -0.13 5.05
CA HIS A 45 2.68 -0.04 6.04
C HIS A 45 3.23 0.62 7.30
N VAL A 46 2.44 1.50 7.91
CA VAL A 46 2.84 2.25 9.09
C VAL A 46 1.76 2.09 10.15
N VAL A 47 2.20 1.75 11.37
CA VAL A 47 1.38 1.65 12.56
C VAL A 47 1.88 2.65 13.58
N ASN A 48 1.00 3.48 14.12
CA ASN A 48 1.28 4.25 15.31
C ASN A 48 0.98 3.39 16.54
N SER A 49 1.99 2.83 17.18
CA SER A 49 1.86 1.90 18.31
C SER A 49 1.20 2.52 19.55
N ARG A 50 1.09 3.86 19.61
CA ARG A 50 0.41 4.57 20.70
C ARG A 50 -1.09 4.73 20.47
N THR A 51 -1.50 4.99 19.23
CA THR A 51 -2.92 5.26 18.90
C THR A 51 -3.62 4.08 18.22
N GLY A 52 -2.86 3.11 17.73
CA GLY A 52 -3.37 2.03 16.88
C GLY A 52 -3.72 2.49 15.47
N GLU A 53 -3.44 3.75 15.10
CA GLU A 53 -3.73 4.22 13.76
C GLU A 53 -2.79 3.61 12.73
N GLU A 54 -3.37 3.19 11.62
CA GLU A 54 -2.65 2.57 10.52
C GLU A 54 -2.87 3.31 9.20
N TRP A 55 -1.84 3.29 8.36
CA TRP A 55 -1.91 3.72 6.98
C TRP A 55 -0.89 2.99 6.11
N VAL A 56 -1.14 2.99 4.82
CA VAL A 56 -0.26 2.45 3.79
C VAL A 56 0.28 3.60 2.95
N GLU A 57 1.60 3.71 2.91
CA GLU A 57 2.33 4.57 2.01
C GLU A 57 2.40 3.93 0.62
N VAL A 58 2.03 4.69 -0.40
CA VAL A 58 2.15 4.32 -1.81
C VAL A 58 2.86 5.43 -2.57
N ARG A 59 3.45 5.07 -3.71
CA ARG A 59 4.01 6.02 -4.67
C ARG A 59 3.40 5.80 -6.04
N GLY A 60 3.11 6.88 -6.74
CA GLY A 60 2.55 6.80 -8.07
C GLY A 60 1.63 7.97 -8.34
N GLY A 61 0.61 7.72 -9.14
CA GLY A 61 -0.32 8.74 -9.62
C GLY A 61 -0.39 8.76 -11.15
N ARG A 62 -0.63 9.95 -11.70
CA ARG A 62 -0.75 10.12 -13.16
C ARG A 62 0.63 9.99 -13.82
N PRO A 63 0.70 9.60 -15.11
CA PRO A 63 1.93 9.72 -15.87
C PRO A 63 2.53 11.12 -15.75
N GLY A 64 3.82 11.21 -15.37
CA GLY A 64 4.51 12.47 -15.09
C GLY A 64 4.36 13.01 -13.65
N GLU A 65 3.57 12.36 -12.79
CA GLU A 65 3.36 12.77 -11.40
C GLU A 65 3.53 11.57 -10.45
N ALA A 66 4.78 11.23 -10.10
CA ALA A 66 5.08 10.17 -9.14
C ALA A 66 5.19 10.72 -7.71
N LYS A 67 4.04 10.99 -7.06
CA LYS A 67 3.98 11.52 -5.69
C LYS A 67 3.77 10.41 -4.66
N GLY A 68 4.33 10.60 -3.47
CA GLY A 68 4.01 9.78 -2.30
C GLY A 68 2.64 10.16 -1.74
N ARG A 69 1.84 9.17 -1.36
CA ARG A 69 0.55 9.34 -0.68
C ARG A 69 0.39 8.29 0.41
N ALA A 70 -0.51 8.56 1.35
CA ALA A 70 -0.92 7.63 2.39
C ALA A 70 -2.43 7.40 2.29
N PHE A 71 -2.85 6.15 2.45
CA PHE A 71 -4.26 5.73 2.46
C PHE A 71 -4.52 4.79 3.64
N ARG A 72 -5.78 4.64 4.00
CA ARG A 72 -6.17 3.65 5.02
C ARG A 72 -5.96 2.23 4.48
N PRO A 73 -5.63 1.23 5.32
CA PRO A 73 -5.42 -0.15 4.88
C PRO A 73 -6.59 -0.73 4.07
N GLU A 74 -7.83 -0.39 4.43
CA GLU A 74 -9.06 -0.85 3.79
C GLU A 74 -9.25 -0.28 2.38
N GLN A 75 -8.48 0.75 2.01
CA GLN A 75 -8.50 1.36 0.69
C GLN A 75 -7.48 0.75 -0.27
N ILE A 76 -6.67 -0.21 0.20
CA ILE A 76 -5.62 -0.85 -0.60
C ILE A 76 -6.09 -2.22 -1.05
N PHE A 77 -6.06 -2.44 -2.36
CA PHE A 77 -6.53 -3.64 -3.01
C PHE A 77 -5.40 -4.28 -3.83
N PRO A 78 -5.45 -5.60 -4.06
CA PRO A 78 -4.55 -6.21 -5.03
C PRO A 78 -4.83 -5.65 -6.42
N VAL A 79 -3.80 -5.49 -7.25
CA VAL A 79 -3.97 -4.95 -8.62
C VAL A 79 -4.96 -5.78 -9.46
N SER A 80 -5.07 -7.08 -9.18
CA SER A 80 -6.01 -7.99 -9.82
C SER A 80 -7.49 -7.70 -9.51
N ALA A 81 -7.79 -6.95 -8.43
CA ALA A 81 -9.13 -6.48 -8.12
C ALA A 81 -9.58 -5.34 -9.05
N GLN A 82 -8.67 -4.71 -9.79
CA GLN A 82 -9.01 -3.62 -10.68
C GLN A 82 -9.48 -4.15 -12.05
N ARG A 83 -10.77 -4.00 -12.34
CA ARG A 83 -11.39 -4.40 -13.62
C ARG A 83 -12.15 -3.24 -14.24
N GLY A 84 -11.79 -2.85 -15.46
CA GLY A 84 -12.51 -1.79 -16.20
C GLY A 84 -12.56 -0.41 -15.50
N GLY A 85 -11.67 -0.16 -14.53
CA GLY A 85 -11.70 1.06 -13.70
C GLY A 85 -12.55 0.96 -12.43
N HIS A 86 -13.15 -0.18 -12.16
CA HIS A 86 -13.83 -0.50 -10.90
C HIS A 86 -12.96 -1.43 -10.05
N LEU A 87 -13.15 -1.38 -8.73
CA LEU A 87 -12.57 -2.33 -7.81
C LEU A 87 -13.60 -3.41 -7.47
N GLU A 88 -13.23 -4.66 -7.69
CA GLU A 88 -14.02 -5.83 -7.37
C GLU A 88 -13.18 -6.76 -6.48
N GLY A 89 -13.67 -7.04 -5.27
CA GLY A 89 -13.00 -7.93 -4.31
C GLY A 89 -12.83 -7.29 -2.93
N LEU A 90 -12.06 -7.96 -2.08
CA LEU A 90 -11.73 -7.51 -0.73
C LEU A 90 -10.43 -6.71 -0.71
N SER A 91 -10.30 -5.82 0.27
CA SER A 91 -9.05 -5.10 0.51
C SER A 91 -7.96 -6.07 1.00
N LEU A 92 -6.70 -5.67 0.89
CA LEU A 92 -5.58 -6.45 1.43
C LEU A 92 -5.56 -6.48 2.96
N ALA A 93 -6.26 -5.55 3.62
CA ALA A 93 -6.47 -5.59 5.07
C ALA A 93 -7.40 -6.75 5.48
N GLU A 94 -8.43 -7.03 4.68
CA GLU A 94 -9.41 -8.09 4.93
C GLU A 94 -8.96 -9.46 4.40
N ALA A 95 -8.30 -9.47 3.24
CA ALA A 95 -7.81 -10.68 2.58
C ALA A 95 -6.31 -10.55 2.24
N PRO A 96 -5.41 -10.70 3.22
CA PRO A 96 -3.97 -10.70 3.00
C PRO A 96 -3.56 -11.75 1.96
N GLN A 97 -2.66 -11.37 1.06
CA GLN A 97 -2.08 -12.33 0.12
C GLN A 97 -0.99 -13.15 0.80
N LEU A 98 -0.83 -14.39 0.35
CA LEU A 98 0.35 -15.17 0.70
C LEU A 98 1.59 -14.48 0.12
N PRO A 99 2.71 -14.43 0.86
CA PRO A 99 3.98 -13.98 0.30
C PRO A 99 4.33 -14.88 -0.89
N PHE A 100 4.73 -14.28 -2.02
CA PHE A 100 5.33 -14.99 -3.15
C PHE A 100 6.78 -15.39 -2.87
#